data_AF-A0A5J4QCN5-F1
#
_entry.id   AF-A0A5J4QCN5-F1
#
_cell.length_a   1.000
_cell.length_b   1.000
_cell.length_c   1.000
_cell.angle_alpha   90.00
_cell.angle_beta   90.00
_cell.angle_gamma   90.00
#
_symmetry.space_group_name_H-M   'P 1'
#
loop_
_entity.id
_entity.type
_entity.pdbx_description
1 polymer ?
#
loop_
_entity_poly.entity_id
_entity_poly.type
_entity_poly.pdbx_seq_one_letter_code
_entity_poly.pdbx_strand_id
1 'polypeptide(L)'
;YYSATKSALYGKNGNLHKSFDHRRFANAMKNCPHKWLITYDDSEYIRDLFSFATIIPWNLTYGMRNITEHSDQTGKELFISNYLPARQRQVKYKQMTLFET
;
A
#
# COMPACT_ATOMS: atom_id res chain seq x y z
N TYR A 1 -6.94 -4.55 -0.74
CA TYR A 1 -6.10 -5.72 -0.46
C TYR A 1 -6.47 -6.87 -1.38
N TYR A 2 -5.58 -7.23 -2.29
CA TYR A 2 -5.74 -8.35 -3.22
C TYR A 2 -5.52 -9.71 -2.51
N SER A 3 -4.49 -9.78 -1.66
CA SER A 3 -4.18 -10.93 -0.81
C SER A 3 -5.35 -11.33 0.12
N ALA A 4 -6.09 -10.35 0.63
CA ALA A 4 -7.24 -10.57 1.50
C ALA A 4 -8.48 -11.12 0.77
N THR A 5 -8.53 -11.12 -0.57
CA THR A 5 -9.68 -11.64 -1.35
C THR A 5 -9.94 -13.12 -1.05
N LYS A 6 -8.91 -13.89 -0.71
CA LYS A 6 -9.04 -15.30 -0.31
C LYS A 6 -9.67 -15.49 1.07
N SER A 7 -9.53 -14.52 1.96
CA SER A 7 -9.91 -14.63 3.37
C SER A 7 -11.37 -14.29 3.66
N ALA A 8 -12.11 -13.74 2.68
CA ALA A 8 -13.54 -13.42 2.82
C ALA A 8 -13.89 -12.59 4.07
N LEU A 9 -12.93 -11.81 4.59
CA LEU A 9 -12.96 -11.22 5.93
C LEU A 9 -14.08 -10.19 6.15
N TYR A 10 -14.59 -9.56 5.08
CA TYR A 10 -15.63 -8.53 5.23
C TYR A 10 -16.83 -8.74 4.29
N GLY A 11 -17.99 -8.28 4.77
CA GLY A 11 -19.30 -8.51 4.16
C GLY A 11 -19.98 -9.78 4.67
N LYS A 12 -21.29 -9.92 4.39
CA LYS A 12 -22.05 -11.14 4.73
C LYS A 12 -21.57 -12.28 3.83
N ASN A 13 -20.98 -13.32 4.41
CA ASN A 13 -20.35 -14.44 3.68
C ASN A 13 -19.22 -14.01 2.73
N GLY A 14 -18.50 -12.93 3.05
CA GLY A 14 -17.38 -12.41 2.23
C GLY A 14 -17.79 -11.72 0.93
N ASN A 15 -19.06 -11.38 0.77
CA ASN A 15 -19.61 -10.85 -0.48
C ASN A 15 -18.96 -9.51 -0.92
N LEU A 16 -18.57 -8.66 0.03
CA LEU A 16 -17.93 -7.38 -0.25
C LEU A 16 -16.47 -7.54 -0.70
N HIS A 17 -15.82 -8.66 -0.37
CA HIS A 17 -14.42 -8.91 -0.72
C HIS A 17 -14.22 -9.61 -2.06
N LYS A 18 -15.23 -10.33 -2.55
CA LYS A 18 -15.12 -11.12 -3.78
C LYS A 18 -15.34 -10.31 -5.07
N SER A 19 -15.88 -9.11 -4.97
CA SER A 19 -16.38 -8.34 -6.14
C SER A 19 -15.57 -7.09 -6.47
N PHE A 20 -14.48 -6.80 -5.75
CA PHE A 20 -13.67 -5.63 -6.07
C PHE A 20 -12.86 -5.85 -7.35
N ASP A 21 -13.17 -5.08 -8.39
CA ASP A 21 -12.45 -5.12 -9.65
C ASP A 21 -11.21 -4.21 -9.62
N HIS A 22 -10.08 -4.82 -9.27
CA HIS A 22 -8.78 -4.16 -9.22
C HIS A 22 -8.34 -3.56 -10.58
N ARG A 23 -8.69 -4.20 -11.70
CA ARG A 23 -8.32 -3.73 -13.05
C ARG A 23 -9.11 -2.49 -13.41
N ARG A 24 -10.42 -2.51 -13.19
CA ARG A 24 -11.29 -1.35 -13.39
C ARG A 24 -10.84 -0.17 -12.53
N PHE A 25 -10.48 -0.43 -11.27
CA PHE A 25 -9.96 0.62 -10.38
C PHE A 25 -8.65 1.21 -10.91
N ALA A 26 -7.66 0.38 -11.26
CA ALA A 26 -6.40 0.86 -11.84
C ALA A 26 -6.62 1.70 -13.11
N ASN A 27 -7.52 1.27 -14.00
CA ASN A 27 -7.91 2.04 -15.18
C ASN A 27 -8.57 3.38 -14.84
N ALA A 28 -9.43 3.44 -13.83
CA ALA A 28 -10.03 4.69 -13.37
C ALA A 28 -8.95 5.65 -12.83
N MET A 29 -8.01 5.14 -12.02
CA MET A 29 -6.93 5.95 -11.46
C MET A 29 -5.93 6.44 -12.52
N LYS A 30 -5.69 5.64 -13.57
CA LYS A 30 -4.89 6.04 -14.73
C LYS A 30 -5.46 7.25 -15.46
N ASN A 31 -6.79 7.34 -15.52
CA ASN A 31 -7.50 8.43 -16.20
C ASN A 31 -7.88 9.59 -15.27
N CYS A 32 -7.58 9.48 -13.97
CA CYS A 32 -7.89 10.52 -12.99
C CYS A 32 -6.86 11.67 -13.08
N PRO A 33 -7.27 12.91 -13.41
CA PRO A 33 -6.34 14.03 -13.54
C PRO A 33 -5.92 14.62 -12.18
N HIS A 34 -6.64 14.28 -11.11
CA HIS A 34 -6.35 14.77 -9.76
C HIS A 34 -5.18 14.04 -9.13
N LYS A 35 -4.54 14.69 -8.17
CA LYS A 35 -3.47 14.07 -7.37
C LYS A 35 -4.05 13.02 -6.43
N TRP A 36 -3.47 11.83 -6.43
CA TRP A 36 -3.89 10.75 -5.56
C TRP A 36 -2.72 9.97 -4.96
N LEU A 37 -3.00 9.38 -3.80
CA LEU A 37 -2.13 8.48 -3.06
C LEU A 37 -2.97 7.28 -2.62
N ILE A 38 -2.49 6.09 -2.90
CA ILE A 38 -3.17 4.82 -2.61
C ILE A 38 -2.23 3.98 -1.75
N THR A 39 -2.79 3.35 -0.72
CA THR A 39 -2.15 2.24 0.00
C THR A 39 -2.69 0.92 -0.51
N TYR A 40 -1.79 -0.05 -0.72
CA TYR A 40 -2.14 -1.39 -1.22
C TYR A 40 -1.24 -2.46 -0.62
N ASP A 41 -1.64 -3.74 -0.68
CA ASP A 41 -0.69 -4.83 -0.42
C ASP A 41 0.35 -4.94 -1.52
N ASP A 42 1.58 -5.25 -1.10
CA ASP A 42 2.67 -5.54 -2.00
C ASP A 42 2.52 -6.94 -2.63
N SER A 43 2.12 -6.96 -3.89
CA SER A 43 2.08 -8.15 -4.73
C SER A 43 2.47 -7.79 -6.16
N GLU A 44 3.04 -8.76 -6.88
CA GLU A 44 3.40 -8.59 -8.30
C GLU A 44 2.19 -8.12 -9.13
N TYR A 45 1.02 -8.72 -8.90
CA TYR A 45 -0.22 -8.34 -9.58
C TYR A 45 -0.56 -6.85 -9.42
N ILE A 46 -0.44 -6.30 -8.21
CA ILE A 46 -0.75 -4.89 -7.95
C ILE A 46 0.34 -3.97 -8.53
N ARG A 47 1.60 -4.39 -8.48
CA ARG A 47 2.71 -3.66 -9.12
C ARG A 47 2.50 -3.54 -10.63
N ASP A 48 2.06 -4.61 -11.27
CA ASP A 48 1.78 -4.63 -12.71
C ASP A 48 0.60 -3.71 -13.06
N LEU A 49 -0.50 -3.78 -12.29
CA LEU A 49 -1.68 -2.94 -12.53
C LEU A 49 -1.38 -1.44 -12.43
N PHE A 50 -0.49 -1.05 -11.51
CA PHE A 50 -0.14 0.35 -11.25
C PHE A 50 1.23 0.75 -11.81
N SER A 51 1.78 -0.02 -12.75
CA SER A 51 3.07 0.25 -13.40
C SER A 51 3.18 1.63 -14.08
N PHE A 52 2.05 2.31 -14.29
CA PHE A 52 1.97 3.67 -14.83
C PHE A 52 2.19 4.78 -13.77
N ALA A 53 2.35 4.43 -12.50
CA ALA A 53 2.45 5.36 -11.38
C ALA A 53 3.73 5.13 -10.55
N THR A 54 4.06 6.08 -9.67
CA THR A 54 5.15 5.92 -8.72
C THR A 54 4.74 4.92 -7.64
N ILE A 55 5.52 3.86 -7.47
CA ILE A 55 5.32 2.82 -6.46
C ILE A 55 6.49 2.85 -5.46
N ILE A 56 6.17 2.99 -4.18
CA ILE A 56 7.14 3.03 -3.08
C ILE A 56 6.80 1.88 -2.12
N PRO A 57 7.70 0.92 -1.89
CA PRO A 57 7.48 -0.12 -0.90
C PRO A 57 7.52 0.48 0.51
N TRP A 58 6.57 0.04 1.34
CA TRP A 58 6.46 0.43 2.74
C TRP A 58 6.33 -0.82 3.60
N ASN A 59 7.36 -1.07 4.40
CA ASN A 59 7.37 -2.19 5.34
C ASN A 59 7.02 -1.64 6.72
N LEU A 60 5.83 -1.98 7.21
CA LEU A 60 5.43 -1.65 8.58
C LEU A 60 5.56 -2.89 9.46
N THR A 61 6.40 -2.82 10.48
CA THR A 61 6.43 -3.81 11.55
C THR A 61 5.31 -3.48 12.53
N TYR A 62 4.27 -4.31 12.57
CA TYR A 62 3.18 -4.13 13.52
C TYR A 62 3.60 -4.60 14.92
N GLY A 63 3.81 -3.66 15.85
CA GLY A 63 4.26 -3.95 17.21
C GLY A 63 3.26 -4.67 18.13
N MET A 64 2.06 -5.03 17.65
CA MET A 64 0.98 -5.64 18.45
C MET A 64 0.56 -7.02 17.93
N ARG A 65 1.49 -7.79 17.36
CA ARG A 65 1.23 -9.15 16.88
C ARG A 65 1.92 -10.18 17.77
N ASN A 66 1.27 -11.33 18.00
CA ASN A 66 1.89 -12.44 18.72
C ASN A 66 3.11 -12.94 17.94
N ILE A 67 4.30 -12.76 18.52
CA ILE A 67 5.58 -13.13 17.93
C ILE A 67 5.80 -14.62 18.18
N THR A 68 5.89 -15.39 17.10
CA THR A 68 6.38 -16.78 17.13
C THR A 68 7.62 -16.87 16.24
N GLU A 69 8.48 -17.88 16.46
CA GLU A 69 9.76 -18.04 15.71
C GLU A 69 9.59 -18.08 14.18
N HIS A 70 8.37 -18.35 13.69
CA HIS A 70 8.05 -18.42 12.26
C HIS A 70 7.06 -17.35 11.77
N SER A 71 6.66 -16.39 12.61
CA SER A 71 5.71 -15.34 12.19
C SER A 71 6.42 -14.25 11.38
N ASP A 72 6.05 -14.09 10.10
CA ASP A 72 6.41 -12.90 9.33
C ASP A 72 5.59 -11.71 9.85
N GLN A 73 6.27 -10.79 10.55
CA GLN A 73 5.65 -9.63 11.21
C GLN A 73 5.56 -8.41 10.29
N THR A 74 6.14 -8.49 9.10
CA THR A 74 6.23 -7.35 8.19
C THR A 74 5.01 -7.31 7.29
N GLY A 75 4.13 -6.33 7.55
CA GLY A 75 3.15 -5.94 6.56
C GLY A 75 3.88 -5.32 5.37
N LYS A 76 3.86 -6.00 4.23
CA LYS A 76 4.42 -5.48 2.97
C LYS A 76 3.32 -4.69 2.27
N GLU A 77 3.41 -3.36 2.35
CA GLU A 77 2.48 -2.44 1.72
C GLU A 77 3.18 -1.63 0.62
N LEU A 78 2.38 -1.03 -0.25
CA LEU A 78 2.81 -0.11 -1.30
C LEU A 78 2.13 1.24 -1.11
N PHE A 79 2.90 2.32 -1.21
CA PHE A 79 2.38 3.63 -1.54
C PHE A 79 2.44 3.81 -3.05
N ILE A 80 1.29 4.07 -3.67
CA ILE A 80 1.16 4.26 -5.11
C ILE A 80 0.62 5.67 -5.36
N SER A 81 1.27 6.45 -6.22
CA SER A 81 0.88 7.86 -6.47
C SER A 81 1.18 8.33 -7.89
N ASN A 82 0.33 9.21 -8.43
CA ASN A 82 0.59 9.92 -9.69
C ASN A 82 1.31 11.27 -9.55
N TYR A 83 1.64 11.71 -8.33
CA TYR A 83 2.26 13.02 -8.10
C TYR A 83 3.55 12.97 -7.30
N LEU A 84 3.84 11.84 -6.64
CA LEU A 84 5.10 11.66 -5.95
C LEU A 84 6.22 11.39 -6.96
N PRO A 85 7.41 11.98 -6.76
CA PRO A 85 8.56 11.71 -7.62
C PRO A 85 9.01 10.26 -7.48
N ALA A 86 9.37 9.61 -8.59
CA ALA A 86 9.83 8.22 -8.63
C ALA A 86 11.16 7.95 -7.88
N ARG A 87 11.83 9.00 -7.39
CA ARG A 87 13.04 8.94 -6.57
C ARG A 87 12.92 9.87 -5.39
N GLN A 88 12.86 9.32 -4.18
CA GLN A 88 13.42 10.00 -3.03
C GLN A 88 14.91 9.66 -2.99
N ARG A 89 15.78 10.60 -3.41
CA ARG A 89 17.15 10.63 -2.85
C ARG A 89 16.97 10.63 -1.33
N GLN A 90 17.66 9.75 -0.61
CA GLN A 90 17.60 9.65 0.85
C GLN A 90 17.46 11.04 1.48
N VAL A 91 16.26 11.38 1.91
CA VAL A 91 16.05 12.65 2.62
C VAL A 91 16.56 12.36 4.02
N LYS A 92 17.69 12.94 4.40
CA LYS A 92 18.09 13.01 5.81
C LYS A 92 16.99 13.81 6.50
N TYR A 93 16.03 13.13 7.13
CA TYR A 93 15.02 13.77 7.96
C TYR A 93 15.77 14.47 9.09
N LYS A 94 15.79 15.81 9.05
CA LYS A 94 16.30 16.62 10.17
C LYS A 94 15.26 16.47 11.28
N GLN A 95 15.62 15.76 12.35
CA GLN A 95 14.79 15.71 13.54
C GLN A 95 14.60 17.15 14.05
N MET A 96 13.37 17.63 13.99
CA MET A 96 13.03 18.96 14.52
C MET A 96 12.83 18.80 16.01
N THR A 97 13.72 19.39 16.81
CA THR A 97 13.52 19.50 18.26
C THR A 97 12.48 20.58 18.53
N LEU A 98 11.58 20.32 19.47
CA LEU A 98 10.51 21.26 19.83
C LEU A 98 11.04 22.47 20.63
N PHE A 99 12.26 22.37 21.14
CA PHE A 99 12.92 23.42 21.90
C PHE A 99 14.33 23.67 21.34
N GLU A 100 14.66 24.95 21.19
CA GLU A 100 16.02 25.43 21.04
C GLU A 100 16.58 25.58 22.47
N THR A 101 17.65 24.83 22.78
CA THR A 101 18.42 25.01 24.02
C THR A 101 19.26 26.27 23.98
#